data_AF-A0A0R1MDT6-F1
#
_entry.id   AF-A0A0R1MDT6-F1
#
_cell.length_a   1.000
_cell.length_b   1.000
_cell.length_c   1.000
_cell.angle_alpha   90.00
_cell.angle_beta   90.00
_cell.angle_gamma   90.00
#
_symmetry.space_group_name_H-M   'P 1'
#
loop_
_entity.id
_entity.type
_entity.pdbx_description
1 polymer ?
#
loop_
_entity_poly.entity_id
_entity_poly.type
_entity_poly.pdbx_seq_one_letter_code
_entity_poly.pdbx_strand_id
1 'polypeptide(L)'
;MNTGVLFNQIFLMFCLMLLGLLANKIKFIHEQTANDLTNILLYLVSPCLIIKSFEIHYSAQRLDQLLLIASSMLIIYSLQILCSKLIFHAVTDPRLQRITKFGSIYSNAGFIGIPLVSSLFGDRGVFYVS
;
A
#
# COMPACT_ATOMS: atom_id res chain seq x y z
N MET A 1 -10.45 -10.54 -16.00
CA MET A 1 -9.72 -10.62 -14.72
C MET A 1 -10.09 -11.94 -14.05
N ASN A 2 -9.11 -12.74 -13.65
CA ASN A 2 -9.37 -14.02 -13.00
C ASN A 2 -9.68 -13.77 -11.51
N THR A 3 -10.96 -13.67 -11.15
CA THR A 3 -11.41 -13.39 -9.78
C THR A 3 -10.89 -14.39 -8.76
N GLY A 4 -10.62 -15.63 -9.17
CA GLY A 4 -9.99 -16.66 -8.34
C GLY A 4 -8.57 -16.31 -7.90
N VAL A 5 -7.78 -15.66 -8.77
CA VAL A 5 -6.41 -15.22 -8.41
C VAL A 5 -6.46 -14.10 -7.37
N LEU A 6 -7.36 -13.13 -7.55
CA LEU A 6 -7.56 -12.05 -6.59
C LEU A 6 -7.95 -12.60 -5.22
N PHE A 7 -8.95 -13.50 -5.18
CA PHE A 7 -9.41 -14.09 -3.93
C PHE A 7 -8.30 -14.87 -3.22
N ASN A 8 -7.55 -15.69 -3.95
CA ASN A 8 -6.44 -16.46 -3.40
C ASN A 8 -5.35 -15.53 -2.82
N GLN A 9 -5.01 -14.46 -3.54
CA GLN A 9 -4.01 -13.50 -3.06
C GLN A 9 -4.48 -12.78 -1.79
N ILE A 10 -5.73 -12.32 -1.75
CA ILE A 10 -6.32 -11.69 -0.54
C ILE A 10 -6.30 -12.68 0.63
N PHE A 11 -6.72 -13.93 0.39
CA PHE A 11 -6.74 -14.98 1.41
C PHE A 11 -5.33 -15.26 1.96
N LEU A 12 -4.33 -15.38 1.08
CA LEU A 12 -2.93 -15.57 1.47
C LEU A 12 -2.43 -14.44 2.36
N MET A 13 -2.78 -13.20 2.03
CA MET A 13 -2.39 -12.03 2.83
C MET A 13 -3.04 -12.03 4.21
N PHE A 14 -4.31 -12.45 4.33
CA PHE A 14 -4.95 -12.69 5.62
C PHE A 14 -4.26 -13.80 6.42
N CYS A 15 -3.86 -14.90 5.78
CA CYS A 15 -3.08 -15.95 6.44
C CYS A 15 -1.74 -15.45 6.98
N LEU A 16 -1.00 -14.65 6.20
CA LEU A 16 0.25 -14.03 6.66
C LEU A 16 0.03 -13.09 7.85
N MET A 17 -1.05 -12.31 7.81
CA MET A 17 -1.42 -11.43 8.94
C MET A 17 -1.73 -12.25 10.21
N LEU A 18 -2.48 -13.35 10.08
CA LEU A 18 -2.76 -14.26 11.19
C LEU A 18 -1.49 -14.88 11.77
N LEU A 19 -0.54 -15.29 10.92
CA LEU A 19 0.76 -15.81 11.37
C LEU A 19 1.55 -14.75 12.16
N GLY A 20 1.55 -13.49 11.71
CA GLY A 20 2.16 -12.39 12.46
C GLY A 20 1.51 -12.18 13.83
N LEU A 21 0.18 -12.25 13.91
CA LEU A 21 -0.54 -12.18 15.18
C LEU A 21 -0.21 -13.34 16.12
N LEU A 22 -0.12 -14.57 15.59
CA LEU A 22 0.25 -15.76 16.37
C LEU A 22 1.69 -15.66 16.88
N ALA A 23 2.64 -15.23 16.04
CA ALA A 23 4.04 -15.04 16.41
C ALA A 23 4.21 -14.02 17.55
N ASN A 24 3.42 -12.94 17.54
CA ASN A 24 3.37 -11.99 18.65
C ASN A 24 2.77 -12.64 19.92
N LYS A 25 1.65 -13.36 19.79
CA LYS A 25 0.98 -14.02 20.94
C LYS A 25 1.86 -15.04 21.67
N ILE A 26 2.66 -15.81 20.94
CA ILE A 26 3.60 -16.77 21.54
C ILE A 26 4.92 -16.13 22.00
N LYS A 27 5.02 -14.78 21.96
CA LYS A 27 6.20 -13.99 22.30
C LYS A 27 7.45 -14.32 21.47
N PHE A 28 7.25 -14.82 20.25
CA PHE A 28 8.36 -15.00 19.31
C PHE A 28 8.81 -13.67 18.73
N ILE A 29 7.87 -12.75 18.48
CA ILE A 29 8.13 -11.37 18.05
C ILE A 29 7.68 -10.40 19.15
N HIS A 30 8.59 -9.56 19.61
CA HIS A 30 8.32 -8.51 20.60
C HIS A 30 8.09 -7.17 19.89
N GLU A 31 7.54 -6.17 20.60
CA GLU A 31 7.28 -4.84 20.02
C GLU A 31 8.53 -4.21 19.39
N GLN A 32 9.68 -4.31 20.05
CA GLN A 32 10.94 -3.82 19.50
C GLN A 32 11.28 -4.50 18.17
N THR A 33 11.19 -5.83 18.11
CA THR A 33 11.45 -6.61 16.88
C THR A 33 10.47 -6.24 15.78
N ALA A 34 9.19 -6.03 16.10
CA ALA A 34 8.18 -5.60 15.12
C ALA A 34 8.49 -4.20 14.56
N ASN A 35 8.96 -3.28 15.40
CA ASN A 35 9.41 -1.96 14.97
C ASN A 35 10.66 -2.05 14.09
N ASP A 36 11.64 -2.88 14.47
CA ASP A 36 12.86 -3.08 13.69
C ASP A 36 12.55 -3.68 12.30
N LEU A 37 11.66 -4.67 12.24
CA LEU A 37 11.17 -5.24 10.97
C LEU A 37 10.44 -4.20 10.12
N THR A 38 9.63 -3.34 10.75
CA THR A 38 8.94 -2.23 10.05
C THR A 38 9.95 -1.23 9.48
N ASN A 39 11.00 -0.89 10.23
CA ASN A 39 12.06 -0.01 9.77
C ASN A 39 12.85 -0.63 8.60
N ILE A 40 13.20 -1.90 8.67
CA ILE A 40 13.84 -2.62 7.56
C ILE A 40 12.93 -2.58 6.33
N LEU A 41 11.64 -2.85 6.52
CA LEU A 41 10.67 -2.83 5.42
C LEU A 41 10.59 -1.44 4.77
N LEU A 42 10.44 -0.37 5.57
CA LEU A 42 10.27 0.99 5.08
C LEU A 42 11.55 1.58 4.46
N TYR A 43 12.69 1.41 5.12
CA TYR A 43 13.93 2.10 4.75
C TYR A 43 14.84 1.29 3.83
N LEU A 44 14.67 -0.04 3.77
CA LEU A 44 15.48 -0.90 2.92
C LEU A 44 14.64 -1.60 1.84
N VAL A 45 13.60 -2.33 2.23
CA VAL A 45 12.83 -3.15 1.28
C VAL A 45 12.03 -2.28 0.31
N SER A 46 11.33 -1.26 0.78
CA SER A 46 10.55 -0.35 -0.06
C SER A 46 11.38 0.35 -1.14
N PRO A 47 12.53 1.01 -0.85
CA PRO A 47 13.33 1.61 -1.91
C PRO A 47 13.91 0.58 -2.88
N CYS A 48 14.34 -0.60 -2.41
CA CYS A 48 14.78 -1.67 -3.30
C CYS A 48 13.65 -2.17 -4.22
N LEU A 49 12.43 -2.28 -3.71
CA LEU A 49 11.26 -2.68 -4.47
C LEU A 49 10.90 -1.65 -5.55
N ILE A 50 10.96 -0.35 -5.21
CA ILE A 50 10.79 0.73 -6.18
C ILE A 50 11.87 0.64 -7.26
N ILE A 51 13.15 0.54 -6.91
CA ILE A 51 14.22 0.44 -7.92
C ILE A 51 14.00 -0.76 -8.85
N LYS A 52 13.67 -1.93 -8.28
CA LYS A 52 13.38 -3.13 -9.05
C LYS A 52 12.19 -2.95 -10.00
N SER A 53 11.12 -2.26 -9.57
CA SER A 53 9.93 -2.09 -10.40
C SER A 53 10.17 -1.21 -11.63
N PHE A 54 11.14 -0.30 -11.55
CA PHE A 54 11.60 0.53 -12.67
C PHE A 54 12.68 -0.13 -13.54
N GLU A 55 13.16 -1.32 -13.18
CA GLU A 55 14.12 -2.11 -13.97
C GLU A 55 13.45 -2.80 -15.18
N ILE A 56 12.88 -1.99 -16.07
CA ILE A 56 12.22 -2.44 -17.30
C ILE A 56 12.76 -1.65 -18.50
N HIS A 57 12.78 -2.25 -19.68
CA HIS A 57 13.26 -1.58 -20.91
C HIS A 57 12.53 -0.26 -21.15
N TYR A 58 13.18 0.79 -21.63
CA TYR A 58 12.46 2.04 -21.92
C TYR A 58 11.42 1.90 -23.05
N SER A 59 10.31 2.66 -22.96
CA SER A 59 9.32 2.82 -24.02
C SER A 59 8.55 4.13 -23.83
N ALA A 60 8.46 4.97 -24.86
CA ALA A 60 7.75 6.26 -24.80
C ALA A 60 6.29 6.09 -24.32
N GLN A 61 5.57 5.10 -24.86
CA GLN A 61 4.20 4.80 -24.45
C GLN A 61 4.05 4.52 -22.94
N ARG A 62 5.06 3.89 -22.31
CA ARG A 62 4.99 3.57 -20.88
C ARG A 62 5.27 4.80 -20.01
N LEU A 63 6.13 5.69 -20.48
CA LEU A 63 6.33 6.98 -19.83
C LEU A 63 5.05 7.82 -19.87
N ASP A 64 4.35 7.87 -21.00
CA ASP A 64 3.07 8.60 -21.12
C ASP A 64 2.01 8.03 -20.17
N GLN A 65 1.90 6.69 -20.09
CA GLN A 65 1.00 6.03 -19.15
C GLN A 65 1.37 6.29 -17.70
N LEU A 66 2.66 6.27 -17.36
CA LEU A 66 3.13 6.58 -16.02
C LEU A 66 2.77 8.02 -15.63
N LEU A 67 2.97 9.00 -16.52
CA LEU A 67 2.61 10.40 -16.29
C LEU A 67 1.09 10.59 -16.14
N LEU A 68 0.29 9.87 -16.93
CA LEU A 68 -1.17 9.86 -16.80
C LEU A 68 -1.60 9.30 -15.44
N ILE A 69 -0.97 8.23 -14.97
CA ILE A 69 -1.27 7.64 -13.66
C ILE A 69 -0.84 8.59 -12.53
N ALA A 70 0.36 9.18 -12.61
CA ALA A 70 0.86 10.12 -11.62
C ALA A 70 -0.05 11.36 -11.50
N SER A 71 -0.49 11.93 -12.62
CA SER A 71 -1.45 13.05 -12.62
C SER A 71 -2.82 12.63 -12.09
N SER A 72 -3.31 11.44 -12.43
CA SER A 72 -4.55 10.89 -11.88
C SER A 72 -4.47 10.66 -10.37
N MET A 73 -3.33 10.21 -9.85
CA MET A 73 -3.10 10.07 -8.41
C MET A 73 -3.19 11.41 -7.68
N LEU A 74 -2.60 12.48 -8.22
CA LEU A 74 -2.73 13.82 -7.63
C LEU A 74 -4.20 14.27 -7.51
N ILE A 75 -5.01 13.98 -8.52
CA ILE A 75 -6.45 14.28 -8.51
C ILE A 75 -7.16 13.43 -7.45
N ILE A 76 -6.92 12.12 -7.43
CA ILE A 76 -7.55 11.20 -6.46
C ILE A 76 -7.19 11.57 -5.02
N TYR A 77 -5.92 11.86 -4.73
CA TYR A 77 -5.51 12.28 -3.39
C TYR A 77 -6.11 13.64 -3.01
N SER A 78 -6.20 14.59 -3.95
CA SER A 78 -6.87 15.88 -3.70
C SER A 78 -8.35 15.68 -3.34
N LEU A 79 -9.05 14.80 -4.08
CA LEU A 79 -10.42 14.43 -3.79
C LEU A 79 -10.54 13.72 -2.43
N GLN A 80 -9.67 12.76 -2.12
CA GLN A 80 -9.66 12.08 -0.82
C GLN A 80 -9.43 13.06 0.35
N ILE A 81 -8.52 14.02 0.21
CA ILE A 81 -8.28 15.06 1.22
C ILE A 81 -9.54 15.90 1.42
N LEU A 82 -10.22 16.29 0.32
CA LEU A 82 -11.46 17.06 0.40
C LEU A 82 -12.58 16.25 1.06
N CYS A 83 -12.82 15.02 0.61
CA CYS A 83 -13.82 14.11 1.18
C CYS A 83 -13.54 13.85 2.66
N SER A 84 -12.29 13.59 3.04
CA SER A 84 -11.87 13.38 4.42
C SER A 84 -12.15 14.61 5.30
N LYS A 85 -11.92 15.82 4.80
CA LYS A 85 -12.28 17.06 5.51
C LYS A 85 -13.78 17.18 5.73
N LEU A 86 -14.61 16.85 4.74
CA LEU A 86 -16.06 16.96 4.80
C LEU A 86 -16.68 15.89 5.72
N ILE A 87 -16.31 14.62 5.53
CA ILE A 87 -16.85 13.48 6.27
C ILE A 87 -16.49 13.58 7.76
N PHE A 88 -15.23 13.91 8.07
CA PHE A 88 -14.75 13.98 9.46
C PHE A 88 -14.81 15.40 10.06
N HIS A 89 -15.54 16.33 9.45
CA HIS A 89 -15.70 17.69 9.99
C HIS A 89 -16.38 17.67 11.37
N ALA A 90 -17.39 16.81 11.56
CA ALA A 90 -18.19 16.73 12.77
C ALA A 90 -17.51 16.00 13.95
N VAL A 91 -16.31 15.42 13.74
CA VAL A 91 -15.56 14.79 14.82
C VAL A 91 -15.00 15.87 15.75
N THR A 92 -15.51 15.91 16.99
CA THR A 92 -15.22 16.96 17.98
C THR A 92 -13.88 16.77 18.67
N ASP A 93 -13.44 15.53 18.91
CA ASP A 93 -12.11 15.25 19.46
C ASP A 93 -11.03 15.53 18.42
N PRO A 94 -10.14 16.53 18.63
CA PRO A 94 -9.10 16.88 17.68
C PRO A 94 -8.10 15.74 17.39
N ARG A 95 -7.85 14.86 18.36
CA ARG A 95 -6.94 13.72 18.19
C ARG A 95 -7.58 12.67 17.29
N LEU A 96 -8.82 12.29 17.60
CA LEU A 96 -9.58 11.33 16.80
C LEU A 96 -9.82 11.85 15.39
N GLN A 97 -10.12 13.14 15.25
CA GLN A 97 -10.30 13.78 13.96
C GLN A 97 -9.02 13.71 13.10
N ARG A 98 -7.84 13.91 13.70
CA ARG A 98 -6.57 13.80 12.98
C ARG A 98 -6.29 12.36 12.53
N ILE A 99 -6.49 11.39 13.42
CA ILE A 99 -6.24 9.97 13.14
C ILE A 99 -7.17 9.47 12.04
N THR A 100 -8.48 9.76 12.13
CA THR A 100 -9.47 9.34 11.13
C THR A 100 -9.23 9.98 9.77
N LYS A 101 -8.90 11.29 9.73
CA LYS A 101 -8.56 11.97 8.47
C LYS A 101 -7.33 11.34 7.81
N PHE A 102 -6.27 11.11 8.59
CA PHE A 102 -5.03 10.53 8.09
C PHE A 102 -5.24 9.09 7.60
N GLY A 103 -5.88 8.22 8.41
CA GLY A 103 -6.13 6.82 8.06
C GLY A 103 -7.08 6.63 6.88
N SER A 104 -7.96 7.60 6.61
CA SER A 104 -8.84 7.56 5.44
C SER A 104 -8.15 7.97 4.13
N ILE A 105 -7.12 8.81 4.19
CA ILE A 105 -6.37 9.29 3.01
C ILE A 105 -5.23 8.32 2.69
N TYR A 106 -4.46 7.94 3.71
CA TYR A 106 -3.28 7.08 3.56
C TYR A 106 -3.64 5.65 3.92
N SER A 107 -4.14 4.92 2.92
CA SER A 107 -4.34 3.48 3.03
C SER A 107 -3.01 2.71 2.94
N ASN A 108 -3.01 1.44 3.32
CA ASN A 108 -1.87 0.55 3.15
C ASN A 108 -1.76 0.04 1.69
N ALA A 109 -1.70 0.96 0.73
CA ALA A 109 -1.64 0.63 -0.70
C ALA A 109 -0.28 0.02 -1.09
N GLY A 110 0.81 0.38 -0.40
CA GLY A 110 2.13 -0.20 -0.66
C GLY A 110 2.19 -1.69 -0.31
N PHE A 111 1.85 -2.08 0.92
CA PHE A 111 1.99 -3.47 1.34
C PHE A 111 0.85 -4.37 0.87
N ILE A 112 -0.38 -3.82 0.75
CA ILE A 112 -1.52 -4.60 0.28
C ILE A 112 -1.66 -4.55 -1.25
N GLY A 113 -1.49 -3.37 -1.84
CA GLY A 113 -1.71 -3.15 -3.27
C GLY A 113 -0.63 -3.79 -4.15
N ILE A 114 0.65 -3.73 -3.77
CA ILE A 114 1.73 -4.29 -4.60
C ILE A 114 1.58 -5.81 -4.82
N PRO A 115 1.37 -6.66 -3.79
CA PRO A 115 1.15 -8.09 -4.00
C PRO A 115 -0.11 -8.39 -4.83
N LEU A 116 -1.20 -7.63 -4.63
CA LEU A 116 -2.42 -7.80 -5.42
C LEU A 116 -2.20 -7.46 -6.89
N VAL A 117 -1.58 -6.32 -7.17
CA VAL A 117 -1.26 -5.88 -8.53
C VAL A 117 -0.27 -6.85 -9.18
N SER A 118 0.74 -7.30 -8.45
CA SER A 118 1.70 -8.32 -8.92
C SER A 118 0.99 -9.63 -9.29
N SER A 119 0.05 -10.10 -8.47
CA SER A 119 -0.70 -11.34 -8.76
C SER A 119 -1.58 -11.25 -10.01
N LEU A 120 -2.10 -10.06 -10.33
CA LEU A 120 -3.02 -9.84 -11.44
C LEU A 120 -2.33 -9.44 -12.74
N PHE A 121 -1.30 -8.61 -12.65
CA PHE A 121 -0.70 -7.89 -13.77
C PHE A 121 0.81 -8.12 -13.88
N GLY A 122 1.40 -8.91 -12.98
CA GLY A 122 2.84 -9.19 -12.94
C GLY A 122 3.68 -7.92 -12.72
N ASP A 123 4.94 -7.99 -13.14
CA ASP A 123 5.91 -6.91 -12.96
C ASP A 123 5.48 -5.60 -13.65
N ARG A 124 4.72 -5.68 -14.75
CA ARG A 124 4.18 -4.50 -15.43
C ARG A 124 3.21 -3.73 -14.56
N GLY A 125 2.37 -4.41 -13.79
CA GLY A 125 1.49 -3.74 -12.83
C GLY A 125 2.28 -3.11 -11.69
N VAL A 126 3.32 -3.81 -11.22
CA VAL A 126 4.17 -3.32 -10.13
C VAL A 126 4.88 -2.02 -10.51
N PHE A 127 5.32 -1.88 -11.77
CA PHE A 127 5.87 -0.63 -12.31
C PHE A 127 4.93 0.57 -12.15
N TYR A 128 3.62 0.40 -12.36
CA TYR A 128 2.66 1.50 -12.31
C TYR A 128 2.15 1.84 -10.91
N VAL A 129 2.33 0.95 -9.92
CA VAL A 129 1.83 1.13 -8.55
C VAL A 129 2.94 1.46 -7.54
N SER A 130 4.21 1.28 -7.92
CA SER A 130 5.38 1.64 -7.10
C SER A 130 5.64 3.13 -7.15
#